data_AF-A0A6C2U195-F1
#
_entry.id   AF-A0A6C2U195-F1
#
_cell.length_a   1.000
_cell.length_b   1.000
_cell.length_c   1.000
_cell.angle_alpha   90.00
_cell.angle_beta   90.00
_cell.angle_gamma   90.00
#
_symmetry.space_group_name_H-M   'P 1'
#
loop_
_entity.id
_entity.type
_entity.pdbx_description
1 polymer ?
#
loop_
_entity_poly.entity_id
_entity_poly.type
_entity_poly.pdbx_seq_one_letter_code
_entity_poly.pdbx_strand_id
1 'polypeptide(L)'
;MKKTFSHVGIPTTESKKGENYSADMKLFITDFSQSENNIEWLRFDADCEMPREIQEHTHVAYAVENLEEAIAGQKVILEPCAISDTLRIAFIVDAEGCPVEFMEFSGEAAGTAY
;
A
#
# COMPACT_ATOMS: atom_id res chain seq x y z
N MET A 1 12.62 -3.09 15.07
CA MET A 1 12.01 -1.97 14.34
C MET A 1 10.54 -1.82 14.76
N LYS A 2 10.07 -0.58 14.96
CA LYS A 2 8.66 -0.28 15.24
C LYS A 2 7.85 -0.32 13.94
N LYS A 3 6.67 -0.93 13.99
CA LYS A 3 5.67 -0.90 12.91
C LYS A 3 4.42 -0.22 13.44
N THR A 4 3.97 0.84 12.78
CA THR A 4 2.75 1.55 13.14
C THR A 4 1.69 1.21 12.13
N PHE A 5 0.55 0.66 12.56
CA PHE A 5 -0.56 0.36 11.64
C PHE A 5 -0.99 1.63 10.89
N SER A 6 -1.12 1.51 9.57
CA SER A 6 -1.64 2.57 8.71
C SER A 6 -3.08 2.27 8.31
N HIS A 7 -3.28 1.24 7.50
CA HIS A 7 -4.58 0.94 6.91
C HIS A 7 -4.69 -0.53 6.49
N VAL A 8 -5.88 -0.91 6.03
CA VAL A 8 -6.17 -2.18 5.35
C VAL A 8 -6.58 -1.87 3.92
N GLY A 9 -5.82 -2.37 2.94
CA GLY A 9 -6.13 -2.23 1.53
C GLY A 9 -6.97 -3.39 1.03
N ILE A 10 -8.09 -3.10 0.36
CA ILE A 10 -9.05 -4.08 -0.11
C ILE A 10 -9.28 -3.92 -1.62
N PRO A 11 -8.87 -4.91 -2.43
CA PRO A 11 -9.20 -4.93 -3.84
C PRO A 11 -10.71 -5.01 -4.09
N THR A 12 -11.18 -4.33 -5.12
CA THR A 12 -12.59 -4.33 -5.51
C THR A 12 -12.75 -4.15 -7.02
N THR A 13 -13.85 -4.67 -7.55
CA THR A 13 -14.28 -4.43 -8.94
C THR A 13 -15.32 -3.31 -9.04
N GLU A 14 -15.79 -2.79 -7.91
CA GLU A 14 -16.86 -1.77 -7.85
C GLU A 14 -16.26 -0.39 -7.62
N SER A 15 -16.77 0.63 -8.32
CA SER A 15 -16.39 2.02 -8.05
C SER A 15 -16.80 2.42 -6.63
N LYS A 16 -15.88 3.07 -5.91
CA LYS A 16 -16.11 3.60 -4.56
C LYS A 16 -16.18 5.13 -4.60
N LYS A 17 -17.03 5.69 -3.74
CA LYS A 17 -17.18 7.14 -3.62
C LYS A 17 -15.87 7.76 -3.11
N GLY A 18 -15.37 8.75 -3.82
CA GLY A 18 -14.13 9.45 -3.45
C GLY A 18 -12.85 8.73 -3.88
N GLU A 19 -12.94 7.70 -4.72
CA GLU A 19 -11.76 7.12 -5.36
C GLU A 19 -11.15 8.10 -6.38
N ASN A 20 -9.82 8.19 -6.41
CA ASN A 20 -9.05 8.95 -7.38
C ASN A 20 -8.27 7.99 -8.27
N TYR A 21 -8.08 8.35 -9.53
CA TYR A 21 -7.31 7.53 -10.47
C TYR A 21 -5.82 7.87 -10.40
N SER A 22 -4.98 6.87 -10.14
CA SER A 22 -3.53 6.95 -10.32
C SER A 22 -3.16 6.37 -11.69
N ALA A 23 -2.76 7.24 -12.62
CA ALA A 23 -2.36 6.84 -13.96
C ALA A 23 -1.05 6.04 -13.95
N ASP A 24 -0.12 6.37 -13.04
CA ASP A 24 1.18 5.70 -12.94
C ASP A 24 1.04 4.26 -12.43
N MET A 25 0.12 4.04 -11.48
CA MET A 25 -0.13 2.71 -10.90
C MET A 25 -1.30 1.97 -11.57
N LYS A 26 -2.04 2.62 -12.48
CA LYS A 26 -3.21 2.08 -13.19
C LYS A 26 -4.29 1.47 -12.27
N LEU A 27 -4.74 2.27 -11.31
CA LEU A 27 -5.85 1.91 -10.42
C LEU A 27 -6.60 3.14 -9.94
N PHE A 28 -7.83 2.91 -9.49
CA PHE A 28 -8.55 3.83 -8.64
C PHE A 28 -8.30 3.48 -7.16
N ILE A 29 -8.06 4.49 -6.34
CA ILE A 29 -7.68 4.35 -4.93
C ILE A 29 -8.46 5.36 -4.08
N THR A 30 -9.01 4.93 -2.95
CA THR A 30 -9.64 5.85 -1.98
C THR A 30 -8.63 6.29 -0.92
N ASP A 31 -8.70 7.53 -0.48
CA ASP A 31 -7.88 7.99 0.66
C ASP A 31 -8.31 7.30 1.98
N PHE A 32 -7.44 6.45 2.54
CA PHE A 32 -7.70 5.75 3.81
C PHE A 32 -7.86 6.69 5.01
N SER A 33 -7.33 7.92 4.96
CA SER A 33 -7.46 8.91 6.04
C SER A 33 -8.87 9.49 6.14
N GLN A 34 -9.65 9.39 5.05
CA GLN A 34 -11.08 9.74 5.04
C GLN A 34 -11.97 8.59 5.56
N SER A 35 -11.38 7.43 5.85
CA SER A 35 -12.10 6.26 6.36
C SER A 35 -12.05 6.22 7.88
N GLU A 36 -13.21 6.13 8.54
CA GLU A 36 -13.29 5.97 10.01
C GLU A 36 -12.53 4.74 10.53
N ASN A 37 -12.30 3.75 9.67
CA ASN A 37 -11.68 2.47 10.00
C ASN A 37 -10.35 2.25 9.28
N ASN A 38 -9.74 3.28 8.68
CA ASN A 38 -8.51 3.17 7.88
C ASN A 38 -8.61 2.08 6.80
N ILE A 39 -9.70 2.10 6.03
CA ILE A 39 -9.90 1.20 4.89
C ILE A 39 -9.56 1.95 3.61
N GLU A 40 -8.68 1.36 2.82
CA GLU A 40 -8.38 1.76 1.45
C GLU A 40 -9.02 0.79 0.47
N TRP A 41 -9.76 1.30 -0.52
CA TRP A 41 -10.29 0.50 -1.62
C TRP A 41 -9.47 0.70 -2.87
N LEU A 42 -9.16 -0.42 -3.53
CA LEU A 42 -8.27 -0.47 -4.68
C LEU A 42 -9.00 -1.12 -5.86
N ARG A 43 -9.20 -0.39 -6.94
CA ARG A 43 -9.84 -0.90 -8.16
C ARG A 43 -8.88 -0.79 -9.33
N PHE A 44 -8.21 -1.91 -9.61
CA PHE A 44 -7.17 -2.04 -10.63
C PHE A 44 -7.74 -2.04 -12.04
N ASP A 45 -6.99 -1.46 -12.97
CA ASP A 45 -7.22 -1.66 -14.39
C ASP A 45 -6.76 -3.06 -14.82
N ALA A 46 -7.32 -3.56 -15.92
CA ALA A 46 -7.04 -4.90 -16.43
C ALA A 46 -5.57 -5.10 -16.87
N ASP A 47 -4.87 -4.01 -17.18
CA ASP A 47 -3.47 -3.96 -17.60
C ASP A 47 -2.55 -3.34 -16.52
N CYS A 48 -2.99 -3.34 -15.26
CA CYS A 48 -2.14 -3.01 -14.12
C CYS A 48 -1.04 -4.06 -13.94
N GLU A 49 0.20 -3.62 -13.84
CA GLU A 49 1.39 -4.48 -13.75
C GLU A 49 1.78 -4.83 -12.31
N MET A 50 1.01 -4.37 -11.31
CA MET A 50 1.27 -4.72 -9.92
C MET A 50 1.16 -6.24 -9.69
N PRO A 51 1.92 -6.81 -8.74
CA PRO A 51 1.81 -8.23 -8.40
C PRO A 51 0.37 -8.68 -8.13
N ARG A 52 0.04 -9.90 -8.56
CA ARG A 52 -1.32 -10.47 -8.42
C ARG A 52 -1.75 -10.55 -6.96
N GLU A 53 -0.82 -10.82 -6.06
CA GLU A 53 -1.06 -10.86 -4.63
C GLU A 53 -1.64 -9.55 -4.10
N ILE A 54 -1.23 -8.41 -4.66
CA ILE A 54 -1.76 -7.08 -4.29
C ILE A 54 -3.12 -6.84 -4.95
N GLN A 55 -3.32 -7.32 -6.18
CA GLN A 55 -4.55 -7.13 -6.93
C GLN A 55 -5.72 -8.02 -6.46
N GLU A 56 -5.42 -9.18 -5.87
CA GLU A 56 -6.42 -10.22 -5.57
C GLU A 56 -6.67 -10.42 -4.07
N HIS A 57 -5.79 -9.93 -3.21
CA HIS A 57 -5.88 -10.15 -1.77
C HIS A 57 -5.89 -8.84 -0.98
N THR A 58 -6.66 -8.84 0.11
CA THR A 58 -6.57 -7.81 1.14
C THR A 58 -5.17 -7.79 1.73
N HIS A 59 -4.63 -6.59 1.93
CA HIS A 59 -3.33 -6.40 2.56
C HIS A 59 -3.43 -5.51 3.80
N VAL A 60 -2.42 -5.62 4.67
CA VAL A 60 -2.25 -4.75 5.83
C VAL A 60 -1.06 -3.85 5.59
N ALA A 61 -1.22 -2.55 5.87
CA ALA A 61 -0.17 -1.56 5.70
C ALA A 61 0.39 -1.07 7.03
N TYR A 62 1.72 -0.90 7.08
CA TYR A 62 2.43 -0.36 8.23
C TYR A 62 3.39 0.74 7.83
N ALA A 63 3.37 1.86 8.57
CA ALA A 63 4.46 2.82 8.54
C ALA A 63 5.67 2.28 9.30
N VAL A 64 6.85 2.39 8.68
CA VAL A 64 8.15 1.96 9.20
C VAL A 64 9.19 3.07 9.06
N GLU A 65 10.23 3.01 9.89
CA GLU A 65 11.32 4.00 9.88
C GLU A 65 12.38 3.71 8.81
N ASN A 66 12.50 2.45 8.36
CA ASN A 66 13.41 2.06 7.31
C ASN A 66 12.84 0.88 6.50
N LEU A 67 12.64 1.06 5.18
CA LEU A 67 12.12 -0.01 4.31
C LEU A 67 13.10 -1.17 4.18
N GLU A 68 14.40 -0.89 4.01
CA GLU A 68 15.40 -1.93 3.77
C GLU A 68 15.50 -2.91 4.94
N GLU A 69 15.44 -2.41 6.18
CA GLU A 69 15.34 -3.22 7.40
C GLU A 69 14.00 -3.97 7.49
N ALA A 70 12.90 -3.36 7.05
CA ALA A 70 11.57 -3.95 7.09
C ALA A 70 11.42 -5.18 6.19
N ILE A 71 12.05 -5.13 5.01
CA ILE A 71 12.00 -6.20 4.01
C ILE A 71 13.15 -7.21 4.12
N ALA A 72 14.16 -6.96 4.97
CA ALA A 72 15.32 -7.82 5.11
C ALA A 72 14.92 -9.27 5.48
N GLY A 73 15.32 -10.23 4.63
CA GLY A 73 15.02 -11.65 4.82
C GLY A 73 13.57 -12.04 4.55
N GLN A 74 12.73 -11.13 4.06
CA GLN A 74 11.34 -11.39 3.72
C GLN A 74 11.18 -11.80 2.26
N LYS A 75 10.03 -12.40 1.93
CA LYS A 75 9.61 -12.63 0.55
C LYS A 75 9.03 -11.35 -0.03
N VAL A 76 9.87 -10.55 -0.68
CA VAL A 76 9.48 -9.32 -1.38
C VAL A 76 8.69 -9.65 -2.64
N ILE A 77 7.55 -8.99 -2.84
CA ILE A 77 6.73 -9.08 -4.06
C ILE A 77 6.67 -7.75 -4.82
N LEU A 78 6.88 -6.62 -4.13
CA LEU A 78 7.14 -5.32 -4.75
C LEU A 78 8.36 -4.71 -4.08
N GLU A 79 9.43 -4.53 -4.85
CA GLU A 79 10.64 -3.85 -4.40
C GLU A 79 10.35 -2.39 -4.02
N PRO A 80 11.13 -1.78 -3.11
CA PRO A 80 10.96 -0.39 -2.72
C PRO A 80 10.82 0.55 -3.91
N CYS A 81 9.67 1.19 -4.05
CA CYS A 81 9.41 2.17 -5.10
C CYS A 81 8.90 3.49 -4.49
N ALA A 82 9.21 4.60 -5.17
CA ALA A 82 8.71 5.91 -4.78
C ALA A 82 7.29 6.08 -5.34
N ILE A 83 6.38 6.48 -4.48
CA ILE A 83 5.00 6.79 -4.84
C ILE A 83 4.80 8.31 -4.92
N SER A 84 5.54 9.05 -4.11
CA SER A 84 5.67 10.50 -4.18
C SER A 84 7.08 10.91 -3.74
N ASP A 85 7.36 12.22 -3.75
CA ASP A 85 8.61 12.77 -3.19
C ASP A 85 8.79 12.45 -1.71
N THR A 86 7.69 12.14 -1.00
CA THR A 86 7.67 11.94 0.46
C THR A 86 7.32 10.53 0.89
N LEU A 87 6.91 9.64 -0.02
CA LEU A 87 6.47 8.28 0.31
C LEU A 87 7.15 7.25 -0.58
N ARG A 88 7.78 6.27 0.07
CA ARG A 88 8.22 5.02 -0.55
C ARG A 88 7.41 3.86 0.03
N ILE A 89 7.12 2.88 -0.81
CA ILE A 89 6.44 1.65 -0.39
C ILE A 89 7.21 0.42 -0.84
N ALA A 90 7.03 -0.68 -0.12
CA ALA A 90 7.41 -2.01 -0.57
C ALA A 90 6.35 -3.02 -0.11
N PHE A 91 6.19 -4.13 -0.83
CA PHE A 91 5.31 -5.21 -0.42
C PHE A 91 6.08 -6.50 -0.20
N ILE A 92 5.70 -7.20 0.87
CA ILE A 92 6.11 -8.57 1.12
C ILE A 92 4.89 -9.49 1.14
N VAL A 93 5.15 -10.79 1.16
CA VAL A 93 4.18 -11.80 1.58
C VAL A 93 4.66 -12.40 2.91
N ASP A 94 3.82 -12.32 3.92
CA ASP A 94 4.02 -12.96 5.23
C ASP A 94 4.15 -14.49 5.08
N ALA A 95 4.72 -15.15 6.10
CA ALA A 95 4.86 -16.60 6.19
C ALA A 95 3.54 -17.36 5.97
N GLU A 96 2.39 -16.77 6.33
CA GLU A 96 1.06 -17.36 6.12
C GLU A 96 0.37 -16.89 4.82
N GLY A 97 1.05 -16.12 3.97
CA GLY A 97 0.56 -15.76 2.64
C GLY A 97 -0.17 -14.41 2.55
N CYS A 98 -0.26 -13.66 3.65
CA CYS A 98 -0.87 -12.32 3.64
C CYS A 98 0.07 -11.28 3.00
N PRO A 99 -0.36 -10.50 2.00
CA PRO A 99 0.42 -9.37 1.53
C PRO A 99 0.48 -8.29 2.61
N VAL A 100 1.67 -7.71 2.80
CA VAL A 100 1.90 -6.63 3.76
C VAL A 100 2.63 -5.49 3.05
N GLU A 101 2.06 -4.30 3.13
CA GLU A 101 2.69 -3.07 2.70
C GLU A 101 3.53 -2.48 3.83
N PHE A 102 4.75 -2.07 3.51
CA PHE A 102 5.54 -1.17 4.34
C PHE A 102 5.64 0.18 3.67
N MET A 103 5.37 1.23 4.45
CA MET A 103 5.41 2.63 4.03
C MET A 103 6.52 3.35 4.79
N GLU A 104 7.43 4.01 4.08
CA GLU A 104 8.44 4.89 4.66
C GLU A 104 8.21 6.31 4.16
N PHE A 105 8.02 7.21 5.12
CA PHE A 105 7.80 8.62 4.85
C PHE A 105 9.12 9.40 5.04
N SER A 106 9.44 10.29 4.11
CA SER A 106 10.56 11.22 4.25
C SER A 106 10.07 12.58 4.81
N GLY A 107 10.73 13.08 5.87
CA GLY A 107 10.39 14.35 6.53
C GLY A 107 9.29 14.26 7.62
N GLU A 108 8.78 15.42 8.08
CA GLU A 108 7.69 15.51 9.09
C GLU A 108 6.31 15.03 8.56
N ALA A 109 6.23 14.48 7.35
CA ALA A 109 5.01 13.99 6.71
C ALA A 109 4.57 12.61 7.24
N ALA A 110 4.68 12.38 8.55
CA ALA A 110 4.11 11.22 9.18
C ALA A 110 2.57 11.32 9.15
N GLY A 111 1.94 10.76 8.12
CA GLY A 111 0.51 10.45 8.14
C GLY A 111 -0.43 11.32 7.31
N THR A 112 0.03 12.02 6.27
CA THR A 112 -0.90 12.58 5.27
C THR A 112 -0.97 11.65 4.06
N ALA A 113 -2.12 11.03 3.88
CA ALA A 113 -2.44 10.26 2.68
C ALA A 113 -2.55 11.19 1.44
N TYR A 114 -2.48 10.54 0.28
CA TYR A 114 -2.44 11.04 -1.10
C TYR A 114 -3.17 12.37 -1.40
#